data_AF-A0A351V7L4-F1
#
_entry.id   AF-A0A351V7L4-F1
#
_cell.length_a   1.000
_cell.length_b   1.000
_cell.length_c   1.000
_cell.angle_alpha   90.00
_cell.angle_beta   90.00
_cell.angle_gamma   90.00
#
_symmetry.space_group_name_H-M   'P 1'
#
loop_
_entity.id
_entity.type
_entity.pdbx_description
1 polymer ?
#
loop_
_entity_poly.entity_id
_entity_poly.type
_entity_poly.pdbx_seq_one_letter_code
_entity_poly.pdbx_strand_id
1 'polypeptide(L)' 'VKKNGSQVSGPVPLPTKKEVVTILRAVHKYKDSREQFEQRTHKRLIDIITPTQKTIDALQRLEMPAGVYIDIKMKTK' A
#
# COMPACT_ATOMS: atom_id res chain seq x y z
N VAL A 1 -12.48 3.67 13.62
CA VAL A 1 -13.40 2.94 12.70
C VAL A 1 -14.39 2.02 13.44
N LYS A 2 -13.96 1.08 14.30
CA LYS A 2 -14.90 0.31 15.18
C LYS A 2 -15.74 1.17 16.13
N LYS A 3 -15.24 2.34 16.53
CA LYS A 3 -15.94 3.29 17.43
C LYS A 3 -17.11 4.06 16.77
N ASN A 4 -17.20 4.08 15.42
CA ASN A 4 -18.16 4.92 14.71
C ASN A 4 -19.33 4.12 14.08
N GLY A 5 -19.44 2.82 14.38
CA GLY A 5 -20.56 1.98 13.92
C GLY A 5 -20.48 1.50 12.47
N SER A 6 -19.44 1.84 11.72
CA SER A 6 -19.27 1.38 10.33
C SER A 6 -18.78 -0.07 10.29
N GLN A 7 -19.45 -0.90 9.48
CA GLN A 7 -18.97 -2.24 9.15
C GLN A 7 -17.78 -2.12 8.21
N VAL A 8 -16.63 -2.60 8.67
CA VAL A 8 -15.37 -2.60 7.93
C VAL A 8 -15.06 -4.04 7.53
N SER A 9 -14.91 -4.29 6.24
CA SER A 9 -14.18 -5.47 5.80
C SER A 9 -12.71 -5.22 6.09
N GLY A 10 -12.10 -6.11 6.87
CA GLY A 10 -10.74 -5.95 7.40
C GLY A 10 -9.70 -5.70 6.31
N PRO A 11 -8.45 -5.33 6.67
CA PRO A 11 -7.41 -5.08 5.70
C PRO A 11 -7.11 -6.35 4.91
N VAL A 12 -7.62 -6.43 3.68
CA VAL A 12 -7.39 -7.54 2.76
C VAL A 12 -6.01 -7.35 2.14
N PRO A 13 -5.09 -8.32 2.29
CA PRO A 13 -3.79 -8.25 1.64
C PRO A 13 -3.98 -8.47 0.15
N LEU A 14 -3.56 -7.50 -0.66
CA LEU A 14 -3.46 -7.68 -2.10
C LEU A 14 -2.06 -8.23 -2.46
N PRO A 15 -1.92 -8.89 -3.62
CA PRO A 15 -0.64 -9.39 -4.08
C PRO A 15 0.43 -8.29 -4.08
N THR A 16 1.57 -8.60 -3.47
CA THR A 16 2.71 -7.69 -3.38
C THR A 16 3.38 -7.59 -4.74
N LYS A 17 3.51 -6.37 -5.28
CA LYS A 17 4.28 -6.18 -6.52
C LYS A 17 5.77 -6.26 -6.17
N LYS A 18 6.49 -7.15 -6.85
CA LYS A 18 7.93 -7.34 -6.70
C LYS A 18 8.61 -6.89 -7.97
N GLU A 19 9.47 -5.88 -7.86
CA GLU A 19 10.33 -5.41 -8.95
C GLU A 19 11.76 -5.82 -8.61
N VAL A 20 12.42 -6.53 -9.51
CA VAL A 20 13.79 -7.04 -9.32
C VAL A 20 14.70 -6.36 -10.32
N VAL A 21 15.76 -5.72 -9.83
CA VAL A 21 16.76 -5.03 -10.64
C VAL A 21 18.10 -5.69 -10.40
N THR A 22 18.70 -6.23 -11.46
CA THR A 22 20.05 -6.83 -11.41
C THR A 22 21.07 -5.84 -11.96
N ILE A 23 22.11 -5.54 -11.20
CA ILE A 23 23.19 -4.63 -11.59
C ILE A 23 24.53 -5.38 -11.55
N LEU A 24 25.51 -4.94 -12.35
CA LEU A 24 26.90 -5.39 -12.22
C LEU A 24 27.53 -4.71 -11.01
N ARG A 25 28.26 -5.47 -10.18
CA ARG A 25 28.97 -4.89 -9.03
C ARG A 25 30.16 -4.02 -9.42
N ALA A 26 30.81 -4.37 -10.53
CA ALA A 26 31.98 -3.65 -11.03
C ALA A 26 31.62 -2.73 -12.20
N VAL A 27 32.28 -1.58 -12.26
CA VAL A 27 32.14 -0.62 -13.36
C VAL A 27 32.71 -1.13 -14.70
N HIS A 28 33.62 -2.12 -14.68
CA HIS A 28 34.23 -2.69 -15.89
C HIS A 28 34.60 -4.18 -15.72
N LYS A 29 34.65 -4.91 -16.84
CA LYS A 29 35.15 -6.29 -17.01
C LYS A 29 34.33 -7.44 -16.42
N TYR A 30 33.83 -7.36 -15.18
CA TYR A 30 33.27 -8.53 -14.48
C TYR A 30 31.75 -8.73 -14.72
N LYS A 31 31.38 -9.49 -15.76
CA LYS A 31 29.97 -9.74 -16.16
C LYS A 31 29.22 -10.72 -15.24
N ASP A 32 29.95 -11.65 -14.62
CA ASP A 32 29.38 -12.71 -13.78
C ASP A 32 29.13 -12.25 -12.34
N SER A 33 29.77 -11.15 -11.93
CA SER A 33 29.54 -10.53 -10.63
C SER A 33 28.32 -9.62 -10.67
N ARG A 34 27.17 -10.19 -10.31
CA ARG A 34 25.86 -9.51 -10.29
C ARG A 34 25.36 -9.28 -8.87
N GLU A 35 24.64 -8.18 -8.68
CA GLU A 35 23.93 -7.84 -7.47
C GLU A 35 22.44 -7.70 -7.77
N GLN A 36 21.62 -8.21 -6.86
CA GLN A 36 20.18 -8.27 -7.02
C GLN A 36 19.54 -7.35 -5.99
N PHE A 37 18.86 -6.32 -6.48
CA PHE A 37 18.03 -5.45 -5.66
C PHE A 37 16.56 -5.77 -5.92
N GLU A 38 15.73 -5.63 -4.90
CA GLU A 38 14.28 -5.75 -5.05
C GLU A 38 13.55 -4.60 -4.37
N GLN A 39 12.51 -4.12 -5.03
CA GLN A 39 11.52 -3.21 -4.45
C GLN A 39 10.21 -3.97 -4.30
N ARG A 40 9.72 -4.09 -3.06
CA ARG A 40 8.44 -4.73 -2.74
C ARG A 40 7.42 -3.67 -2.37
N THR A 41 6.35 -3.58 -3.15
CA THR A 41 5.21 -2.71 -2.84
C THR A 41 4.07 -3.56 -2.26
N HIS A 42 3.77 -3.34 -0.98
CA HIS A 42 2.68 -4.02 -0.27
C HIS A 42 1.39 -3.22 -0.42
N LYS A 43 0.37 -3.82 -1.04
CA LYS A 43 -0.95 -3.21 -1.18
C LYS A 43 -1.91 -3.85 -0.18
N ARG A 44 -2.68 -3.02 0.52
CA ARG A 44 -3.74 -3.46 1.43
C ARG A 44 -5.02 -2.73 1.05
N LEU A 45 -6.13 -3.45 0.99
CA LEU A 45 -7.44 -2.89 0.70
C LEU A 45 -8.30 -2.93 1.96
N ILE A 46 -8.91 -1.80 2.30
CA ILE A 46 -9.90 -1.71 3.37
C ILE A 46 -11.22 -1.34 2.70
N ASP A 47 -12.24 -2.17 2.88
CA ASP A 47 -13.57 -1.90 2.32
C ASP A 47 -14.52 -1.45 3.44
N ILE A 48 -15.28 -0.39 3.18
CA ILE A 48 -16.21 0.22 4.13
C ILE A 48 -17.61 0.07 3.54
N ILE A 49 -18.39 -0.85 4.12
CA ILE A 49 -19.72 -1.24 3.61
C ILE A 49 -20.74 -0.12 3.86
N THR A 50 -20.66 0.55 5.01
CA THR A 50 -21.53 1.66 5.40
C THR A 50 -20.72 2.92 5.74
N PRO A 51 -20.49 3.81 4.75
CA PRO A 51 -19.83 5.08 5.01
C PRO A 51 -20.77 6.01 5.80
N THR A 52 -20.34 6.46 6.97
CA THR A 52 -20.99 7.58 7.70
C THR A 52 -20.16 8.86 7.49
N GLN A 53 -20.79 10.04 7.52
CA GLN A 53 -20.08 11.31 7.37
C GLN A 53 -18.94 11.45 8.40
N LYS A 54 -19.21 11.04 9.64
CA LYS A 54 -18.23 11.00 10.74
C LYS A 54 -17.02 10.10 10.46
N THR A 55 -17.19 9.03 9.66
CA THR A 55 -16.06 8.17 9.28
C THR A 55 -15.21 8.74 8.16
N ILE A 56 -15.78 9.52 7.24
CA ILE A 56 -15.02 10.17 6.17
C ILE A 56 -14.09 11.24 6.77
N ASP A 57 -14.64 12.07 7.66
CA ASP A 57 -13.86 13.12 8.35
C ASP A 57 -12.73 12.53 9.22
N ALA A 58 -13.00 11.37 9.86
CA ALA A 58 -12.02 10.68 10.68
C ALA A 58 -10.89 10.03 9.85
N LEU A 59 -11.16 9.61 8.61
CA LEU A 59 -10.16 9.03 7.72
C LEU A 59 -9.23 10.11 7.14
N GLN A 60 -9.76 11.30 6.86
CA GLN A 60 -8.94 12.44 6.39
C GLN A 60 -8.00 12.98 7.47
N ARG A 61 -8.42 12.93 8.74
CA ARG A 61 -7.61 13.40 9.89
C ARG A 61 -6.64 12.35 10.43
N LEU A 62 -6.60 11.17 9.83
CA LEU A 62 -5.76 10.09 10.35
C LEU A 62 -4.30 10.40 10.02
N GLU A 63 -3.47 10.57 11.06
CA GLU A 63 -2.03 10.76 10.87
C GLU A 63 -1.42 9.46 10.37
N MET A 64 -0.81 9.55 9.18
CA MET A 64 -0.13 8.44 8.56
C MET A 64 1.38 8.59 8.63
N PRO A 65 2.12 7.48 8.78
CA PRO A 65 3.56 7.49 8.58
C PRO A 65 3.91 7.94 7.16
N ALA A 66 5.00 8.70 7.00
CA ALA A 66 5.44 9.28 5.73
C ALA A 66 5.73 8.27 4.59
N GLY A 67 5.74 6.96 4.87
CA GLY A 67 5.99 5.89 3.90
C GLY A 67 4.73 5.18 3.38
N VAL A 68 3.53 5.64 3.74
CA VAL A 68 2.27 5.00 3.34
C VAL A 68 1.49 5.90 2.38
N TYR A 69 1.19 5.39 1.20
CA TYR A 69 0.31 6.03 0.23
C TYR A 69 -1.11 5.46 0.35
N ILE A 70 -2.12 6.32 0.50
CA ILE A 70 -3.54 5.96 0.49
C ILE A 70 -4.19 6.49 -0.77
N ASP A 71 -5.02 5.65 -1.38
CA ASP A 71 -5.97 6.03 -2.42
C ASP A 71 -7.40 5.76 -1.91
N ILE A 72 -8.27 6.76 -1.96
CA ILE A 72 -9.67 6.67 -1.51
C ILE A 72 -10.58 6.76 -2.74
N LYS A 73 -11.18 5.63 -3.12
CA LYS A 73 -12.14 5.57 -4.22
C LYS A 73 -13.56 5.45 -3.67
N MET A 74 -14.39 6.47 -3.89
CA MET A 74 -15.83 6.39 -3.63
C MET A 74 -16.51 5.73 -4.83
N LYS A 75 -17.18 4.59 -4.61
CA LYS A 75 -18.09 4.01 -5.60
C LYS A 75 -19.47 4.62 -5.41
N THR A 76 -19.87 5.53 -6.30
CA THR A 76 -21.27 5.80 -6.56
C THR A 76 -21.84 4.62 -7.35
N LYS A 77 -23.00 4.11 -6.94
CA LYS A 77 -23.78 3.20 -7.79
C LYS A 77 -24.18 3.91 -9.08
#